data_AF-A0A2V8ZWR6-F1
#
_entry.id   AF-A0A2V8ZWR6-F1
#
_cell.length_a   1.000
_cell.length_b   1.000
_cell.length_c   1.000
_cell.angle_alpha   90.00
_cell.angle_beta   90.00
_cell.angle_gamma   90.00
#
_symmetry.space_group_name_H-M   'P 1'
#
loop_
_entity.id
_entity.type
_entity.pdbx_description
1 polymer ?
#
loop_
_entity_poly.entity_id
_entity_poly.type
_entity_poly.pdbx_seq_one_letter_code
_entity_poly.pdbx_strand_id
1 'polypeptide(L)'
;MITRTCKYTIFTKLTRVSLSFSTLVIGTLAQTPTPEMGGRLGQSTFVSANFILNLDVQVLGPDGAPLKSAAVVTLYASSGLPISTATTKGTRALFTQLAPGQYYIEVEASGFWKTREDTIIDPSVGDNVVNVSMVPAAAGSAPIIYYHTPLLAPEVQKELDKGIAALKANRLDAAQKALKLVLKKSPNHPAALYVMGLAAEKKGNPQEARQYWEKALSFDPTQQVAVYALGQSNLLKGNYTEADELGRQLLQLNPNSWKAHSLVASAAFRLGKYAEAVSHAERAWELGGEGAGSISIVLAQALAVQDRRAEAVEALKRYLAAKLDQSHAETARKLLGQIESKADRFAIAGSDFEKAASDLAPPDISPVVEHWVPPNVDDTPAPVEPGASCDLNDVLEKAGHELQLLPYTLDRFSADETIEHQSVNERGVALRASKVTFAYVVSIRETRYGFLNVEEYRNGTEDPNVFPDHLATKGLPSQVFLFHPYYQNDFEMQCEGLARQGPGFAWQIHFQQKRDVASRMQVHYLNGKRFPVPLKGRAWIDATNYEVVRLQTDIREPLKEAGLYAQHTDIEYGPVRFQKNSLDLWLPIRAEIYMQTKGHRIHRRHDFNKYLLFSIEHNETISNPKEHPKP
;
A
#
# COMPACT_ATOMS: atom_id res chain seq x y z
N MET A 1 17.09 -30.72 57.34
CA MET A 1 15.78 -31.00 56.74
C MET A 1 14.91 -29.74 56.80
N ILE A 2 14.42 -29.30 55.63
CA ILE A 2 13.09 -28.68 55.38
C ILE A 2 12.90 -27.25 55.92
N THR A 3 13.30 -26.23 55.14
CA THR A 3 12.55 -25.44 54.12
C THR A 3 11.59 -24.37 54.65
N ARG A 4 11.97 -23.10 54.47
CA ARG A 4 11.05 -21.97 54.26
C ARG A 4 11.23 -21.46 52.83
N THR A 5 10.22 -21.67 52.01
CA THR A 5 10.17 -21.27 50.60
C THR A 5 9.55 -19.88 50.48
N CYS A 6 10.35 -18.90 50.04
CA CYS A 6 9.86 -17.61 49.54
C CYS A 6 9.60 -17.76 48.04
N LYS A 7 8.34 -17.65 47.59
CA LYS A 7 8.00 -17.60 46.16
C LYS A 7 8.13 -16.14 45.68
N TYR A 8 9.15 -15.88 44.87
CA TYR A 8 9.22 -14.67 44.05
C TYR A 8 8.40 -14.88 42.77
N THR A 9 7.38 -14.05 42.59
CA THR A 9 6.63 -13.93 41.33
C THR A 9 7.45 -13.08 40.36
N ILE A 10 8.02 -13.71 39.33
CA ILE A 10 8.69 -13.00 38.23
C ILE A 10 7.61 -12.59 37.22
N PHE A 11 7.28 -11.30 37.17
CA PHE A 11 6.57 -10.70 36.05
C PHE A 11 7.58 -10.44 34.92
N THR A 12 7.56 -11.25 33.87
CA THR A 12 8.26 -10.96 32.61
C THR A 12 7.48 -9.88 31.85
N LYS A 13 7.92 -8.63 31.95
CA LYS A 13 7.48 -7.56 31.04
C LYS A 13 8.15 -7.76 29.68
N LEU A 14 7.37 -8.11 28.64
CA LEU A 14 7.83 -7.96 27.26
C LEU A 14 8.09 -6.47 26.98
N THR A 15 9.28 -6.16 26.48
CA THR A 15 9.77 -4.80 26.24
C THR A 15 9.73 -4.54 24.73
N ARG A 16 9.12 -3.42 24.31
CA ARG A 16 8.96 -3.06 22.88
C ARG A 16 10.17 -2.26 22.40
N VAL A 17 10.78 -2.66 21.27
CA VAL A 17 11.94 -1.99 20.66
C VAL A 17 11.62 -1.74 19.18
N SER A 18 11.89 -0.54 18.66
CA SER A 18 11.75 -0.23 17.24
C SER A 18 12.89 0.69 16.79
N LEU A 19 13.31 0.69 15.52
CA LEU A 19 14.18 1.73 14.94
C LEU A 19 13.36 2.48 13.88
N SER A 20 13.32 3.83 13.92
CA SER A 20 12.50 4.70 13.03
C SER A 20 13.04 6.14 12.90
N PHE A 21 12.72 6.84 11.82
CA PHE A 21 12.97 8.30 11.72
C PHE A 21 11.75 9.12 12.16
N SER A 22 11.95 10.38 12.56
CA SER A 22 10.93 11.23 13.21
C SER A 22 9.92 11.88 12.27
N THR A 23 8.65 11.90 12.70
CA THR A 23 7.62 12.90 12.34
C THR A 23 7.37 13.83 13.53
N LEU A 24 7.20 15.12 13.27
CA LEU A 24 6.89 16.15 14.27
C LEU A 24 5.38 16.44 14.26
N VAL A 25 4.71 16.33 15.41
CA VAL A 25 3.35 16.85 15.63
C VAL A 25 3.48 18.27 16.14
N ILE A 26 2.92 19.25 15.42
CA ILE A 26 2.85 20.65 15.88
C ILE A 26 1.54 20.83 16.65
N GLY A 27 1.64 21.20 17.93
CA GLY A 27 0.52 21.68 18.74
C GLY A 27 0.09 23.08 18.34
N THR A 28 -1.22 23.30 18.26
CA THR A 28 -1.84 24.59 17.95
C THR A 28 -1.74 25.54 19.15
N LEU A 29 -1.11 26.69 18.95
CA LEU A 29 -1.21 27.84 19.87
C LEU A 29 -2.51 28.58 19.55
N ALA A 30 -3.37 28.72 20.55
CA ALA A 30 -4.55 29.57 20.53
C ALA A 30 -4.14 31.06 20.55
N GLN A 31 -4.74 31.88 19.70
CA GLN A 31 -4.71 33.33 19.82
C GLN A 31 -6.13 33.86 20.04
N THR A 32 -6.26 34.73 21.04
CA THR A 32 -7.49 35.40 21.50
C THR A 32 -7.93 36.53 20.58
N PRO A 33 -9.23 36.92 20.57
CA PRO A 33 -9.80 37.87 19.62
C PRO A 33 -9.84 39.31 20.16
N THR A 34 -9.82 40.30 19.26
CA THR A 34 -10.17 41.71 19.51
C THR A 34 -10.90 42.33 18.30
N PRO A 35 -11.71 43.39 18.47
CA PRO A 35 -13.09 43.42 18.00
C PRO A 35 -13.39 44.30 16.76
N GLU A 36 -14.62 44.14 16.26
CA GLU A 36 -15.27 44.77 15.11
C GLU A 36 -15.29 46.30 15.08
N MET A 37 -15.30 46.88 13.88
CA MET A 37 -16.14 48.05 13.54
C MET A 37 -16.51 48.10 12.04
N GLY A 38 -17.79 47.82 11.75
CA GLY A 38 -18.72 48.66 10.98
C GLY A 38 -18.57 48.84 9.46
N GLY A 39 -19.55 48.33 8.69
CA GLY A 39 -19.88 48.86 7.36
C GLY A 39 -20.68 47.91 6.45
N ARG A 40 -22.01 47.93 6.55
CA ARG A 40 -22.96 47.22 5.66
C ARG A 40 -22.89 47.72 4.21
N LEU A 41 -22.86 46.80 3.25
CA LEU A 41 -23.65 46.85 2.00
C LEU A 41 -23.79 45.42 1.44
N GLY A 42 -25.03 45.03 1.19
CA GLY A 42 -25.44 43.63 1.07
C GLY A 42 -24.93 42.89 -0.16
N GLN A 43 -24.53 41.65 0.06
CA GLN A 43 -24.61 40.57 -0.93
C GLN A 43 -25.01 39.29 -0.20
N SER A 44 -25.86 38.52 -0.85
CA SER A 44 -26.34 37.21 -0.42
C SER A 44 -25.17 36.33 0.06
N THR A 45 -25.20 35.94 1.34
CA THR A 45 -24.33 34.93 1.89
C THR A 45 -24.67 33.57 1.28
N PHE A 46 -24.04 33.22 0.16
CA PHE A 46 -23.67 31.82 -0.04
C PHE A 46 -22.53 31.55 0.93
N VAL A 47 -22.84 30.92 2.06
CA VAL A 47 -21.83 30.30 2.90
C VAL A 47 -21.20 29.20 2.06
N SER A 48 -20.01 29.44 1.51
CA SER A 48 -19.19 28.37 0.94
C SER A 48 -18.71 27.50 2.10
N ALA A 49 -19.46 26.45 2.40
CA ALA A 49 -18.96 25.40 3.29
C ALA A 49 -17.80 24.73 2.57
N ASN A 50 -16.57 25.02 3.01
CA ASN A 50 -15.39 24.24 2.64
C ASN A 50 -15.53 22.86 3.28
N PHE A 51 -16.11 21.91 2.55
CA PHE A 51 -16.11 20.51 2.97
C PHE A 51 -14.69 19.96 2.80
N ILE A 52 -13.98 19.79 3.91
CA ILE A 52 -12.73 19.04 3.98
C ILE A 52 -13.12 17.56 4.06
N LEU A 53 -13.00 16.83 2.96
CA LEU A 53 -13.36 15.41 2.91
C LEU A 53 -12.09 14.55 2.95
N ASN A 54 -12.22 13.39 3.60
CA ASN A 54 -11.18 12.38 3.68
C ASN A 54 -11.57 11.20 2.79
N LEU A 55 -10.59 10.65 2.09
CA LEU A 55 -10.68 9.41 1.33
C LEU A 55 -9.74 8.38 1.97
N ASP A 56 -10.32 7.25 2.30
CA ASP A 56 -9.65 6.12 2.92
C ASP A 56 -9.58 4.97 1.91
N VAL A 57 -8.38 4.61 1.49
CA VAL A 57 -8.16 3.54 0.52
C VAL A 57 -7.69 2.29 1.26
N GLN A 58 -8.45 1.21 1.18
CA GLN A 58 -8.09 -0.09 1.73
C GLN A 58 -7.60 -1.03 0.62
N VAL A 59 -6.32 -1.37 0.62
CA VAL A 59 -5.71 -2.27 -0.35
C VAL A 59 -5.70 -3.69 0.17
N LEU A 60 -6.23 -4.61 -0.65
CA LEU A 60 -6.43 -6.01 -0.33
C LEU A 60 -5.64 -6.91 -1.29
N GLY A 61 -5.32 -8.12 -0.84
CA GLY A 61 -4.82 -9.19 -1.70
C GLY A 61 -5.90 -9.70 -2.67
N PRO A 62 -5.53 -10.56 -3.64
CA PRO A 62 -6.44 -11.11 -4.64
C PRO A 62 -7.55 -11.97 -4.04
N ASP A 63 -7.34 -12.51 -2.85
CA ASP A 63 -8.31 -13.27 -2.08
C ASP A 63 -9.24 -12.38 -1.24
N GLY A 64 -9.04 -11.05 -1.22
CA GLY A 64 -9.74 -10.12 -0.33
C GLY A 64 -9.15 -10.06 1.08
N ALA A 65 -8.10 -10.85 1.36
CA ALA A 65 -7.39 -10.78 2.63
C ALA A 65 -6.59 -9.48 2.71
N PRO A 66 -6.20 -9.03 3.93
CA PRO A 66 -5.27 -7.91 4.08
C PRO A 66 -4.04 -8.13 3.20
N LEU A 67 -3.74 -7.15 2.34
CA LEU A 67 -2.59 -7.24 1.46
C LEU A 67 -1.34 -7.43 2.32
N LYS A 68 -0.68 -8.58 2.14
CA LYS A 68 0.53 -8.95 2.87
C LYS A 68 1.76 -8.22 2.36
N SER A 69 1.61 -7.21 1.51
CA SER A 69 2.66 -6.33 1.02
C SER A 69 2.20 -4.90 1.25
N ALA A 70 3.14 -3.97 1.44
CA ALA A 70 2.72 -2.58 1.36
C ALA A 70 2.31 -2.27 -0.08
N ALA A 71 1.28 -1.45 -0.20
CA ALA A 71 0.85 -0.93 -1.48
C ALA A 71 1.08 0.56 -1.55
N VAL A 72 1.45 0.95 -2.74
CA VAL A 72 1.44 2.29 -3.25
C VAL A 72 0.04 2.68 -3.59
N VAL A 73 -0.43 3.85 -3.16
CA VAL A 73 -1.70 4.39 -3.60
C VAL A 73 -1.47 5.81 -4.11
N THR A 74 -1.72 6.05 -5.39
CA THR A 74 -1.66 7.39 -6.01
C THR A 74 -3.07 7.82 -6.36
N LEU A 75 -3.49 8.96 -5.85
CA LEU A 75 -4.78 9.57 -6.13
C LEU A 75 -4.64 10.58 -7.27
N TYR A 76 -5.48 10.46 -8.28
CA TYR A 76 -5.54 11.32 -9.43
C TYR A 76 -6.88 12.04 -9.52
N ALA A 77 -6.84 13.28 -9.99
CA ALA A 77 -8.04 13.96 -10.46
C ALA A 77 -8.58 13.25 -11.70
N SER A 78 -9.88 13.37 -11.98
CA SER A 78 -10.47 12.84 -13.22
C SER A 78 -9.82 13.40 -14.51
N SER A 79 -9.11 14.52 -14.42
CA SER A 79 -8.29 15.11 -15.49
C SER A 79 -6.98 14.35 -15.78
N GLY A 80 -6.60 13.39 -14.94
CA GLY A 80 -5.35 12.64 -15.04
C GLY A 80 -4.17 13.26 -14.28
N LEU A 81 -4.37 14.40 -13.60
CA LEU A 81 -3.32 15.02 -12.78
C LEU A 81 -3.17 14.28 -11.44
N PRO A 82 -1.95 13.87 -11.05
CA PRO A 82 -1.71 13.29 -9.73
C PRO A 82 -1.93 14.36 -8.67
N ILE A 83 -2.75 14.04 -7.67
CA ILE A 83 -3.07 14.95 -6.56
C ILE A 83 -2.15 14.67 -5.37
N SER A 84 -2.01 13.39 -5.03
CA SER A 84 -1.33 12.97 -3.83
C SER A 84 -1.01 11.48 -3.90
N THR A 85 0.04 11.08 -3.20
CA THR A 85 0.48 9.69 -3.12
C THR A 85 0.69 9.30 -1.67
N ALA A 86 0.20 8.13 -1.30
CA ALA A 86 0.36 7.55 0.03
C ALA A 86 0.82 6.09 -0.07
N THR A 87 1.42 5.57 1.00
CA THR A 87 1.74 4.14 1.14
C THR A 87 0.86 3.57 2.23
N THR A 88 0.37 2.35 2.04
CA THR A 88 -0.56 1.74 2.99
C THR A 88 0.12 1.46 4.34
N LYS A 89 -0.52 1.91 5.42
CA LYS A 89 -0.28 1.45 6.81
C LYS A 89 -1.24 0.32 7.12
N GLY A 90 -0.72 -0.88 7.30
CA GLY A 90 -1.47 -2.13 7.11
C GLY A 90 -1.98 -2.19 5.68
N THR A 91 -3.30 -2.24 5.53
CA THR A 91 -3.99 -2.16 4.24
C THR A 91 -4.38 -0.74 3.86
N ARG A 92 -4.17 0.26 4.72
CA ARG A 92 -4.92 1.53 4.67
C ARG A 92 -4.05 2.71 4.20
N ALA A 93 -4.52 3.48 3.22
CA ALA A 93 -3.92 4.74 2.79
C ALA A 93 -4.95 5.88 2.90
N LEU A 94 -4.65 6.90 3.71
CA LEU A 94 -5.57 8.00 3.98
C LEU A 94 -5.17 9.27 3.23
N PHE A 95 -6.12 9.88 2.54
CA PHE A 95 -6.00 11.17 1.88
C PHE A 95 -6.98 12.15 2.52
N THR A 96 -6.53 13.38 2.79
CA THR A 96 -7.30 14.40 3.50
C THR A 96 -7.40 15.68 2.67
N GLN A 97 -8.37 16.54 2.99
CA GLN A 97 -8.55 17.85 2.32
C GLN A 97 -8.92 17.75 0.84
N LEU A 98 -9.72 16.74 0.49
CA LEU A 98 -10.18 16.55 -0.87
C LEU A 98 -11.47 17.33 -1.11
N ALA A 99 -11.57 17.92 -2.29
CA ALA A 99 -12.81 18.51 -2.77
C ALA A 99 -13.81 17.40 -3.15
N PRO A 100 -15.12 17.66 -3.09
CA PRO A 100 -16.11 16.80 -3.72
C PRO A 100 -15.82 16.64 -5.22
N GLY A 101 -15.79 15.42 -5.73
CA GLY A 101 -15.42 15.20 -7.13
C GLY A 101 -15.20 13.75 -7.52
N GLN A 102 -14.96 13.52 -8.81
CA GLN A 102 -14.50 12.23 -9.32
C GLN A 102 -12.97 12.17 -9.29
N TYR A 103 -12.48 11.03 -8.84
CA TYR A 103 -11.07 10.72 -8.72
C TYR A 103 -10.83 9.32 -9.26
N TYR A 104 -9.58 9.00 -9.54
CA TYR A 104 -9.18 7.61 -9.68
C TYR A 104 -7.92 7.35 -8.88
N ILE A 105 -7.81 6.11 -8.44
CA ILE A 105 -6.77 5.65 -7.56
C ILE A 105 -5.97 4.63 -8.37
N GLU A 106 -4.67 4.79 -8.43
CA GLU A 106 -3.77 3.75 -8.91
C GLU A 106 -3.04 3.13 -7.74
N VAL A 107 -3.01 1.80 -7.72
CA VAL A 107 -2.41 1.02 -6.66
C VAL A 107 -1.35 0.11 -7.24
N GLU A 108 -0.16 0.13 -6.65
CA GLU A 108 0.98 -0.66 -7.09
C GLU A 108 1.56 -1.44 -5.89
N ALA A 109 1.92 -2.71 -6.05
CA ALA A 109 2.47 -3.51 -4.95
C ALA A 109 3.35 -4.63 -5.49
N SER A 110 4.36 -5.04 -4.72
CA SER A 110 5.29 -6.11 -5.15
C SER A 110 4.56 -7.41 -5.42
N GLY A 111 4.83 -8.03 -6.58
CA GLY A 111 4.21 -9.29 -6.99
C GLY A 111 2.80 -9.14 -7.57
N PHE A 112 2.32 -7.91 -7.80
CA PHE A 112 1.00 -7.62 -8.34
C PHE A 112 1.06 -6.66 -9.53
N TRP A 113 0.07 -6.74 -10.42
CA TRP A 113 -0.15 -5.76 -11.48
C TRP A 113 -0.65 -4.43 -10.91
N LYS A 114 -0.22 -3.33 -11.53
CA LYS A 114 -0.76 -2.00 -11.26
C LYS A 114 -2.27 -2.01 -11.49
N THR A 115 -3.02 -1.62 -10.46
CA THR A 115 -4.48 -1.68 -10.42
C THR A 115 -5.03 -0.27 -10.37
N ARG A 116 -6.08 0.04 -11.14
CA ARG A 116 -6.75 1.34 -11.10
C ARG A 116 -8.21 1.17 -10.67
N GLU A 117 -8.66 2.02 -9.75
CA GLU A 117 -10.03 2.07 -9.27
C GLU A 117 -10.57 3.51 -9.35
N ASP A 118 -11.69 3.73 -10.03
CA ASP A 118 -12.33 5.05 -10.07
C ASP A 118 -13.24 5.24 -8.84
N THR A 119 -13.23 6.43 -8.24
CA THR A 119 -14.03 6.76 -7.05
C THR A 119 -14.66 8.15 -7.12
N ILE A 120 -15.67 8.38 -6.29
CA ILE A 120 -16.35 9.67 -6.17
C ILE A 120 -16.38 10.06 -4.70
N ILE A 121 -15.83 11.24 -4.39
CA ILE A 121 -15.87 11.82 -3.05
C ILE A 121 -17.10 12.72 -2.97
N ASP A 122 -18.02 12.39 -2.06
CA ASP A 122 -19.32 13.05 -1.93
C ASP A 122 -19.53 13.53 -0.47
N PRO A 123 -19.79 14.82 -0.23
CA PRO A 123 -19.99 15.38 1.10
C PRO A 123 -21.26 14.86 1.81
N SER A 124 -22.15 14.17 1.11
CA SER A 124 -23.36 13.56 1.67
C SER A 124 -23.15 12.13 2.19
N VAL A 125 -22.03 11.50 1.83
CA VAL A 125 -21.60 10.19 2.33
C VAL A 125 -20.60 10.45 3.48
N GLY A 126 -20.61 9.61 4.51
CA GLY A 126 -19.69 9.72 5.65
C GLY A 126 -18.22 9.48 5.27
N ASP A 127 -17.47 8.69 6.05
CA ASP A 127 -16.10 8.35 5.69
C ASP A 127 -16.04 7.74 4.27
N ASN A 128 -15.34 8.40 3.33
CA ASN A 128 -15.25 7.92 1.95
C ASN A 128 -14.21 6.79 1.94
N VAL A 129 -14.66 5.52 1.97
CA VAL A 129 -13.78 4.35 1.95
C VAL A 129 -13.82 3.66 0.58
N VAL A 130 -12.65 3.35 0.00
CA VAL A 130 -12.51 2.64 -1.28
C VAL A 130 -11.61 1.42 -1.09
N ASN A 131 -12.10 0.25 -1.48
CA ASN A 131 -11.33 -0.98 -1.39
C ASN A 131 -10.73 -1.32 -2.75
N VAL A 132 -9.41 -1.52 -2.83
CA VAL A 132 -8.69 -1.88 -4.05
C VAL A 132 -8.04 -3.24 -3.88
N SER A 133 -8.43 -4.24 -4.68
CA SER A 133 -7.87 -5.60 -4.58
C SER A 133 -6.80 -5.82 -5.65
N MET A 134 -5.61 -6.24 -5.23
CA MET A 134 -4.45 -6.43 -6.10
C MET A 134 -4.49 -7.77 -6.86
N VAL A 135 -3.97 -7.79 -8.09
CA VAL A 135 -3.94 -8.99 -8.97
C VAL A 135 -2.51 -9.51 -9.14
N PRO A 136 -2.17 -10.78 -8.87
CA PRO A 136 -0.80 -11.29 -8.95
C PRO A 136 -0.16 -11.18 -10.33
N ALA A 137 1.11 -10.77 -10.38
CA ALA A 137 1.90 -10.66 -11.60
C ALA A 137 2.27 -12.02 -12.23
N ALA A 138 2.28 -13.10 -11.43
CA ALA A 138 2.68 -14.44 -11.87
C ALA A 138 1.57 -15.26 -12.56
N ALA A 139 0.34 -14.75 -12.61
CA ALA A 139 -0.71 -15.34 -13.44
C ALA A 139 -0.36 -15.05 -14.90
N GLY A 140 0.16 -16.06 -15.61
CA GLY A 140 0.67 -15.96 -16.98
C GLY A 140 -0.35 -15.46 -18.00
N SER A 141 -0.49 -14.14 -18.06
CA SER A 141 -0.97 -13.27 -19.13
C SER A 141 -1.08 -11.88 -18.49
N ALA A 142 -0.36 -10.89 -18.99
CA ALA A 142 -0.53 -9.52 -18.52
C ALA A 142 -2.02 -9.13 -18.64
N PRO A 143 -2.66 -8.56 -17.60
CA PRO A 143 -3.97 -7.97 -17.78
C PRO A 143 -3.81 -6.89 -18.84
N ILE A 144 -4.71 -6.92 -19.82
CA ILE A 144 -4.77 -5.91 -20.87
C ILE A 144 -4.80 -4.55 -20.16
N ILE A 145 -3.76 -3.74 -20.38
CA ILE A 145 -3.71 -2.36 -19.91
C ILE A 145 -4.89 -1.65 -20.58
N TYR A 146 -5.89 -1.26 -19.80
CA TYR A 146 -6.95 -0.39 -20.28
C TYR A 146 -6.37 1.01 -20.50
N TYR A 147 -5.77 1.22 -21.66
CA TYR A 147 -5.77 2.55 -22.25
C TYR A 147 -7.16 2.83 -22.83
N HIS A 148 -7.55 4.10 -22.69
CA HIS A 148 -8.61 4.83 -23.39
C HIS A 148 -9.95 4.98 -22.66
N THR A 149 -10.04 5.97 -21.76
CA THR A 149 -11.02 7.03 -22.05
C THR A 149 -10.44 7.87 -23.18
N PRO A 150 -11.11 7.99 -24.34
CA PRO A 150 -10.73 9.00 -25.32
C PRO A 150 -10.72 10.35 -24.62
N LEU A 151 -9.63 11.12 -24.74
CA LEU A 151 -9.58 12.49 -24.24
C LEU A 151 -10.72 13.26 -24.92
N LEU A 152 -11.81 13.51 -24.21
CA LEU A 152 -12.85 14.40 -24.67
C LEU A 152 -12.29 15.81 -24.63
N ALA A 153 -12.58 16.62 -25.66
CA ALA A 153 -12.31 18.04 -25.59
C ALA A 153 -12.97 18.62 -24.31
N PRO A 154 -12.32 19.56 -23.59
CA PRO A 154 -12.77 20.03 -22.28
C PRO A 154 -14.25 20.43 -22.22
N GLU A 155 -14.78 20.99 -23.31
CA GLU A 155 -16.19 21.38 -23.41
C GLU A 155 -17.12 20.16 -23.47
N VAL A 156 -16.70 19.07 -24.10
CA VAL A 156 -17.48 17.82 -24.20
C VAL A 156 -17.44 17.05 -22.89
N GLN A 157 -16.27 17.03 -22.23
CA GLN A 157 -16.14 16.46 -20.89
C GLN A 157 -17.06 17.19 -19.89
N LYS A 158 -17.08 18.53 -19.93
CA LYS A 158 -17.96 19.35 -19.08
C LYS A 158 -19.45 19.02 -19.27
N GLU A 159 -19.89 18.74 -20.50
CA GLU A 159 -21.28 18.33 -20.76
C GLU A 159 -21.57 16.89 -20.28
N LEU A 160 -20.57 15.99 -20.32
CA LEU A 160 -20.70 14.65 -19.74
C LEU A 160 -20.86 14.71 -18.23
N ASP A 161 -20.04 15.52 -17.55
CA ASP A 161 -20.10 15.71 -16.10
C ASP A 161 -21.44 16.30 -15.67
N LYS A 162 -21.96 17.29 -16.42
CA LYS A 162 -23.32 17.83 -16.22
C LYS A 162 -24.39 16.75 -16.36
N GLY A 163 -24.27 15.88 -17.36
CA GLY A 163 -25.17 14.76 -17.57
C GLY A 163 -25.22 13.80 -16.38
N ILE A 164 -24.05 13.41 -15.88
CA ILE A 164 -23.90 12.53 -14.71
C ILE A 164 -24.44 13.21 -13.44
N ALA A 165 -24.09 14.47 -13.20
CA ALA A 165 -24.56 15.23 -12.05
C ALA A 165 -26.09 15.39 -12.05
N ALA A 166 -26.68 15.68 -13.21
CA ALA A 166 -28.14 15.76 -13.35
C ALA A 166 -28.83 14.40 -13.11
N LEU A 167 -28.23 13.29 -13.56
CA LEU A 167 -28.75 11.95 -13.31
C LEU A 167 -28.75 11.62 -11.81
N LYS A 168 -27.66 11.94 -11.10
CA LYS A 168 -27.56 11.77 -9.64
C LYS A 168 -28.61 12.60 -8.89
N ALA A 169 -28.85 13.82 -9.34
CA ALA A 169 -29.90 14.70 -8.81
C ALA A 169 -31.33 14.28 -9.22
N ASN A 170 -31.50 13.13 -9.88
CA ASN A 170 -32.75 12.63 -10.43
C ASN A 170 -33.45 13.59 -11.41
N ARG A 171 -32.69 14.51 -12.03
CA ARG A 171 -33.17 15.46 -13.04
C ARG A 171 -33.02 14.84 -14.43
N LEU A 172 -33.86 13.86 -14.72
CA LEU A 172 -33.72 12.98 -15.88
C LEU A 172 -33.70 13.73 -17.23
N ASP A 173 -34.55 14.75 -17.40
CA ASP A 173 -34.59 15.52 -18.65
C ASP A 173 -33.35 16.40 -18.85
N ALA A 174 -32.80 16.94 -17.76
CA ALA A 174 -31.55 17.70 -17.80
C ALA A 174 -30.35 16.79 -18.10
N ALA A 175 -30.32 15.58 -17.52
CA ALA A 175 -29.32 14.56 -17.81
C ALA A 175 -29.35 14.18 -19.30
N GLN A 176 -30.53 13.86 -19.83
CA GLN A 176 -30.70 13.54 -21.24
C GLN A 176 -30.27 14.70 -22.16
N LYS A 177 -30.58 15.96 -21.80
CA LYS A 177 -30.18 17.12 -22.59
C LYS A 177 -28.66 17.28 -22.68
N ALA A 178 -27.96 17.17 -21.55
CA ALA A 178 -26.51 17.29 -21.52
C ALA A 178 -25.82 16.11 -22.24
N LEU A 179 -26.30 14.88 -22.03
CA LEU A 179 -25.77 13.69 -22.70
C LEU A 179 -26.02 13.69 -24.22
N LYS A 180 -27.15 14.25 -24.68
CA LYS A 180 -27.38 14.48 -26.12
C LYS A 180 -26.36 15.43 -26.74
N LEU A 181 -25.87 16.43 -26.00
CA LEU A 181 -24.81 17.31 -26.47
C LEU A 181 -23.47 16.58 -26.58
N VAL A 182 -23.17 15.70 -25.63
CA VAL A 182 -22.00 14.82 -25.68
C VAL A 182 -22.08 13.91 -26.91
N LEU A 183 -23.21 13.21 -27.09
CA LEU A 183 -23.42 12.30 -28.21
C LEU A 183 -23.57 13.01 -29.56
N LYS A 184 -23.86 14.31 -29.60
CA LYS A 184 -23.81 15.08 -30.84
C LYS A 184 -22.37 15.31 -31.31
N LYS A 185 -21.44 15.50 -30.36
CA LYS A 185 -20.02 15.74 -30.63
C LYS A 185 -19.20 14.45 -30.68
N SER A 186 -19.62 13.43 -29.95
CA SER A 186 -18.99 12.10 -29.87
C SER A 186 -20.08 11.02 -29.89
N PRO A 187 -20.64 10.69 -31.07
CA PRO A 187 -21.83 9.82 -31.20
C PRO A 187 -21.70 8.38 -30.70
N ASN A 188 -20.47 7.92 -30.52
CA ASN A 188 -20.10 6.58 -30.09
C ASN A 188 -19.46 6.55 -28.69
N HIS A 189 -19.56 7.63 -27.90
CA HIS A 189 -18.89 7.71 -26.59
C HIS A 189 -19.51 6.70 -25.59
N PRO A 190 -18.80 5.62 -25.19
CA PRO A 190 -19.40 4.51 -24.46
C PRO A 190 -19.95 4.93 -23.09
N ALA A 191 -19.25 5.78 -22.33
CA ALA A 191 -19.74 6.23 -21.03
C ALA A 191 -20.99 7.13 -21.14
N ALA A 192 -21.12 7.91 -22.21
CA ALA A 192 -22.31 8.75 -22.41
C ALA A 192 -23.53 7.91 -22.79
N LEU A 193 -23.31 6.87 -23.61
CA LEU A 193 -24.31 5.86 -23.93
C LEU A 193 -24.74 5.08 -22.66
N TYR A 194 -23.79 4.66 -21.82
CA TYR A 194 -24.08 4.01 -20.55
C TYR A 194 -24.96 4.86 -19.62
N VAL A 195 -24.60 6.14 -19.43
CA VAL A 195 -25.35 7.07 -18.57
C VAL A 195 -26.73 7.40 -19.17
N MET A 196 -26.86 7.45 -20.50
CA MET A 196 -28.18 7.54 -21.16
C MET A 196 -29.05 6.32 -20.86
N GLY A 197 -28.46 5.12 -20.82
CA GLY A 197 -29.16 3.91 -20.43
C GLY A 197 -29.69 3.97 -18.99
N LEU A 198 -28.87 4.41 -18.04
CA LEU A 198 -29.30 4.61 -16.65
C LEU A 198 -30.44 5.66 -16.53
N ALA A 199 -30.36 6.74 -17.32
CA ALA A 199 -31.41 7.76 -17.35
C ALA A 199 -32.74 7.21 -17.88
N ALA A 200 -32.68 6.38 -18.93
CA ALA A 200 -33.86 5.72 -19.50
C ALA A 200 -34.47 4.70 -18.53
N GLU A 201 -33.64 3.91 -17.83
CA GLU A 201 -34.09 2.97 -16.81
C GLU A 201 -34.83 3.68 -15.67
N LYS A 202 -34.25 4.76 -15.14
CA LYS A 202 -34.89 5.58 -14.08
C LYS A 202 -36.19 6.25 -14.54
N LYS A 203 -36.37 6.46 -15.85
CA LYS A 203 -37.60 7.00 -16.44
C LYS A 203 -38.69 5.94 -16.63
N GLY A 204 -38.40 4.67 -16.31
CA GLY A 204 -39.31 3.55 -16.49
C GLY A 204 -39.26 2.92 -17.89
N ASN A 205 -38.20 3.19 -18.67
CA ASN A 205 -38.02 2.67 -20.03
C ASN A 205 -36.88 1.64 -20.10
N PRO A 206 -37.01 0.42 -19.53
CA PRO A 206 -35.94 -0.56 -19.47
C PRO A 206 -35.53 -1.13 -20.83
N GLN A 207 -36.41 -1.11 -21.84
CA GLN A 207 -36.08 -1.51 -23.21
C GLN A 207 -35.13 -0.51 -23.88
N GLU A 208 -35.39 0.79 -23.70
CA GLU A 208 -34.52 1.85 -24.21
C GLU A 208 -33.17 1.86 -23.50
N ALA A 209 -33.17 1.63 -22.17
CA ALA A 209 -31.95 1.49 -21.39
C ALA A 209 -31.02 0.39 -21.94
N ARG A 210 -31.60 -0.78 -22.23
CA ARG A 210 -30.89 -1.92 -22.82
C ARG A 210 -30.28 -1.58 -24.18
N GLN A 211 -31.02 -0.91 -25.06
CA GLN A 211 -30.48 -0.50 -26.37
C GLN A 211 -29.28 0.42 -26.23
N TYR A 212 -29.30 1.34 -25.26
CA TYR A 212 -28.16 2.22 -24.99
C TYR A 212 -26.95 1.46 -24.45
N TRP A 213 -27.13 0.47 -23.57
CA TRP A 213 -26.04 -0.36 -23.06
C TRP A 213 -25.48 -1.32 -24.12
N GLU A 214 -26.33 -1.96 -24.94
CA GLU A 214 -25.88 -2.77 -26.08
C GLU A 214 -25.09 -1.92 -27.08
N LYS A 215 -25.56 -0.70 -27.36
CA LYS A 215 -24.82 0.25 -28.20
C LYS A 215 -23.50 0.66 -27.56
N ALA A 216 -23.46 0.90 -26.25
CA ALA A 216 -22.21 1.20 -25.54
C ALA A 216 -21.21 0.04 -25.70
N LEU A 217 -21.66 -1.20 -25.51
CA LEU A 217 -20.82 -2.39 -25.67
C LEU A 217 -20.42 -2.69 -27.12
N SER A 218 -21.20 -2.26 -28.11
CA SER A 218 -20.78 -2.36 -29.51
C SER A 218 -19.57 -1.49 -29.84
N PHE A 219 -19.33 -0.43 -29.06
CA PHE A 219 -18.19 0.48 -29.22
C PHE A 219 -17.06 0.24 -28.23
N ASP A 220 -17.39 -0.21 -27.01
CA ASP A 220 -16.44 -0.70 -26.02
C ASP A 220 -16.96 -2.00 -25.39
N PRO A 221 -16.60 -3.16 -25.96
CA PRO A 221 -17.00 -4.47 -25.46
C PRO A 221 -16.48 -4.79 -24.05
N THR A 222 -15.56 -3.99 -23.54
CA THR A 222 -14.88 -4.20 -22.26
C THR A 222 -15.43 -3.32 -21.14
N GLN A 223 -16.43 -2.48 -21.43
CA GLN A 223 -17.05 -1.58 -20.46
C GLN A 223 -17.83 -2.35 -19.38
N GLN A 224 -17.15 -2.70 -18.29
CA GLN A 224 -17.69 -3.55 -17.22
C GLN A 224 -19.01 -3.03 -16.64
N VAL A 225 -19.17 -1.71 -16.50
CA VAL A 225 -20.42 -1.10 -15.98
C VAL A 225 -21.62 -1.36 -16.89
N ALA A 226 -21.43 -1.36 -18.21
CA ALA A 226 -22.49 -1.63 -19.18
C ALA A 226 -22.80 -3.14 -19.28
N VAL A 227 -21.77 -4.00 -19.24
CA VAL A 227 -21.96 -5.46 -19.15
C VAL A 227 -22.75 -5.84 -17.90
N TYR A 228 -22.41 -5.25 -16.75
CA TYR A 228 -23.13 -5.49 -15.49
C TYR A 228 -24.58 -4.99 -15.52
N ALA A 229 -24.85 -3.81 -16.10
CA ALA A 229 -26.20 -3.29 -16.25
C ALA A 229 -27.07 -4.19 -17.15
N LEU A 230 -26.54 -4.69 -18.26
CA LEU A 230 -27.22 -5.68 -19.09
C LEU A 230 -27.44 -7.00 -18.37
N GLY A 231 -26.46 -7.47 -17.60
CA GLY A 231 -26.57 -8.67 -16.78
C GLY A 231 -27.73 -8.59 -15.79
N GLN A 232 -27.81 -7.50 -15.04
CA GLN A 232 -28.92 -7.24 -14.11
C GLN A 232 -30.26 -7.14 -14.84
N SER A 233 -30.31 -6.47 -16.00
CA SER A 233 -31.51 -6.40 -16.83
C SER A 233 -31.99 -7.79 -17.27
N ASN A 234 -31.07 -8.69 -17.62
CA ASN A 234 -31.40 -10.08 -17.98
C ASN A 234 -31.90 -10.88 -16.76
N LEU A 235 -31.31 -10.72 -15.57
CA LEU A 235 -31.83 -11.33 -14.34
C LEU A 235 -33.28 -10.91 -14.05
N LEU A 236 -33.60 -9.62 -14.18
CA LEU A 236 -34.94 -9.10 -13.94
C LEU A 236 -35.98 -9.62 -14.94
N LYS A 237 -35.57 -9.84 -16.20
CA LYS A 237 -36.44 -10.38 -17.26
C LYS A 237 -36.60 -11.89 -17.24
N GLY A 238 -35.82 -12.61 -16.42
CA GLY A 238 -35.83 -14.07 -16.38
C GLY A 238 -34.87 -14.74 -17.37
N ASN A 239 -34.03 -13.96 -18.06
CA ASN A 239 -33.04 -14.45 -19.02
C ASN A 239 -31.76 -14.87 -18.27
N TYR A 240 -31.86 -15.95 -17.50
CA TYR A 240 -30.81 -16.33 -16.56
C TYR A 240 -29.54 -16.86 -17.24
N THR A 241 -29.67 -17.52 -18.40
CA THR A 241 -28.52 -18.01 -19.17
C THR A 241 -27.65 -16.86 -19.68
N GLU A 242 -28.26 -15.84 -20.28
CA GLU A 242 -27.56 -14.67 -20.77
C GLU A 242 -26.97 -13.83 -19.62
N ALA A 243 -27.64 -13.81 -18.46
CA ALA A 243 -27.08 -13.18 -17.26
C ALA A 243 -25.84 -13.92 -16.72
N ASP A 244 -25.85 -15.26 -16.76
CA ASP A 244 -24.70 -16.10 -16.41
C ASP A 244 -23.52 -15.85 -17.36
N GLU A 245 -23.79 -15.79 -18.67
CA GLU A 245 -22.78 -15.49 -19.70
C GLU A 245 -22.15 -14.11 -19.51
N LEU A 246 -22.97 -13.07 -19.30
CA LEU A 246 -22.49 -11.71 -19.02
C LEU A 246 -21.72 -11.64 -17.69
N GLY A 247 -22.16 -12.40 -16.68
CA GLY A 247 -21.43 -12.54 -15.43
C GLY A 247 -20.07 -13.20 -15.61
N ARG A 248 -19.98 -14.26 -16.40
CA ARG A 248 -18.71 -14.92 -16.74
C ARG A 248 -17.82 -14.04 -17.61
N GLN A 249 -18.40 -13.26 -18.52
CA GLN A 249 -17.67 -12.24 -19.26
C GLN A 249 -17.07 -11.21 -18.30
N LEU A 250 -17.83 -10.73 -17.32
CA LEU A 250 -17.29 -9.86 -16.28
C LEU A 250 -16.20 -10.53 -15.44
N LEU A 251 -16.32 -11.83 -15.16
CA LEU A 251 -15.26 -12.59 -14.48
C LEU A 251 -14.01 -12.77 -15.35
N GLN A 252 -14.14 -12.82 -16.67
CA GLN A 252 -13.00 -12.82 -17.58
C GLN A 252 -12.29 -11.44 -17.60
N LEU A 253 -13.07 -10.35 -17.54
CA LEU A 253 -12.54 -8.98 -17.52
C LEU A 253 -11.94 -8.61 -16.14
N ASN A 254 -12.60 -9.05 -15.07
CA ASN A 254 -12.18 -8.83 -13.68
C ASN A 254 -12.61 -10.04 -12.82
N PRO A 255 -11.71 -11.03 -12.63
CA PRO A 255 -11.99 -12.21 -11.82
C PRO A 255 -12.32 -11.92 -10.35
N ASN A 256 -11.98 -10.74 -9.84
CA ASN A 256 -12.21 -10.33 -8.45
C ASN A 256 -13.36 -9.31 -8.31
N SER A 257 -14.21 -9.18 -9.33
CA SER A 257 -15.39 -8.32 -9.27
C SER A 257 -16.49 -9.00 -8.46
N TRP A 258 -16.79 -8.48 -7.26
CA TRP A 258 -17.91 -8.96 -6.47
C TRP A 258 -19.26 -8.81 -7.20
N LYS A 259 -19.40 -7.80 -8.06
CA LYS A 259 -20.57 -7.60 -8.92
C LYS A 259 -20.72 -8.71 -9.95
N ALA A 260 -19.60 -9.15 -10.54
CA ALA A 260 -19.58 -10.27 -11.48
C ALA A 260 -19.95 -11.59 -10.79
N HIS A 261 -19.35 -11.87 -9.63
CA HIS A 261 -19.68 -13.03 -8.82
C HIS A 261 -21.14 -13.01 -8.35
N SER A 262 -21.67 -11.86 -7.92
CA SER A 262 -23.09 -11.71 -7.56
C SER A 262 -24.03 -11.99 -8.73
N LEU A 263 -23.65 -11.56 -9.94
CA LEU A 263 -24.43 -11.77 -11.14
C LEU A 263 -24.48 -13.27 -11.51
N VAL A 264 -23.33 -13.94 -11.50
CA VAL A 264 -23.23 -15.39 -11.72
C VAL A 264 -23.98 -16.17 -10.63
N ALA A 265 -23.78 -15.83 -9.35
CA ALA A 265 -24.46 -16.50 -8.26
C ALA A 265 -26.00 -16.40 -8.34
N SER A 266 -26.50 -15.21 -8.66
CA SER A 266 -27.93 -14.97 -8.84
C SER A 266 -28.50 -15.72 -10.05
N ALA A 267 -27.77 -15.75 -11.16
CA ALA A 267 -28.15 -16.49 -12.36
C ALA A 267 -28.11 -18.01 -12.12
N ALA A 268 -27.01 -18.52 -11.57
CA ALA A 268 -26.80 -19.92 -11.22
C ALA A 268 -27.88 -20.44 -10.26
N PHE A 269 -28.26 -19.65 -9.25
CA PHE A 269 -29.35 -20.02 -8.34
C PHE A 269 -30.67 -20.20 -9.08
N ARG A 270 -31.01 -19.26 -9.98
CA ARG A 270 -32.24 -19.31 -10.78
C ARG A 270 -32.24 -20.45 -11.82
N LEU A 271 -31.05 -20.85 -12.28
CA LEU A 271 -30.84 -22.00 -13.16
C LEU A 271 -30.81 -23.35 -12.39
N GLY A 272 -30.96 -23.34 -11.07
CA GLY A 272 -30.91 -24.55 -10.23
C GLY A 272 -29.50 -25.09 -9.96
N LYS A 273 -28.46 -24.35 -10.35
CA LYS A 273 -27.04 -24.69 -10.10
C LYS A 273 -26.64 -24.25 -8.68
N TYR A 274 -27.26 -24.84 -7.66
CA TYR A 274 -27.17 -24.33 -6.28
C TYR A 274 -25.76 -24.36 -5.69
N ALA A 275 -24.95 -25.37 -5.98
CA ALA A 275 -23.57 -25.45 -5.47
C ALA A 275 -22.69 -24.33 -6.04
N GLU A 276 -22.82 -24.05 -7.33
CA GLU A 276 -22.13 -22.94 -8.00
C GLU A 276 -22.62 -21.58 -7.48
N ALA A 277 -23.93 -21.46 -7.24
CA ALA A 277 -24.51 -20.26 -6.64
C ALA A 277 -23.95 -19.97 -5.25
N VAL A 278 -23.78 -21.00 -4.41
CA VAL A 278 -23.15 -20.86 -3.08
C VAL A 278 -21.71 -20.36 -3.23
N SER A 279 -20.90 -21.03 -4.05
CA SER A 279 -19.48 -20.67 -4.22
C SER A 279 -19.30 -19.22 -4.71
N HIS A 280 -20.07 -18.81 -5.71
CA HIS A 280 -19.99 -17.44 -6.22
C HIS A 280 -20.64 -16.41 -5.28
N ALA A 281 -21.67 -16.77 -4.50
CA ALA A 281 -22.26 -15.85 -3.53
C ALA A 281 -21.34 -15.63 -2.32
N GLU A 282 -20.68 -16.68 -1.83
CA GLU A 282 -19.63 -16.58 -0.80
C GLU A 282 -18.49 -15.70 -1.30
N ARG A 283 -18.03 -15.95 -2.54
CA ARG A 283 -16.95 -15.17 -3.14
C ARG A 283 -17.33 -13.70 -3.36
N ALA A 284 -18.55 -13.42 -3.83
CA ALA A 284 -19.06 -12.06 -3.96
C ALA A 284 -19.07 -11.34 -2.61
N TRP A 285 -19.45 -12.04 -1.56
CA TRP A 285 -19.52 -11.51 -0.21
C TRP A 285 -18.14 -11.29 0.44
N GLU A 286 -17.19 -12.19 0.21
CA GLU A 286 -15.78 -12.02 0.59
C GLU A 286 -15.16 -10.78 -0.06
N LEU A 287 -15.43 -10.56 -1.35
CA LEU A 287 -14.85 -9.48 -2.14
C LEU A 287 -15.56 -8.12 -1.92
N GLY A 288 -16.88 -8.13 -1.72
CA GLY A 288 -17.69 -6.92 -1.68
C GLY A 288 -18.11 -6.46 -0.28
N GLY A 289 -17.98 -7.32 0.73
CA GLY A 289 -18.43 -7.05 2.09
C GLY A 289 -19.87 -6.52 2.11
N GLU A 290 -20.09 -5.44 2.87
CA GLU A 290 -21.38 -4.74 2.96
C GLU A 290 -21.96 -4.33 1.59
N GLY A 291 -21.11 -3.97 0.61
CA GLY A 291 -21.52 -3.63 -0.74
C GLY A 291 -22.17 -4.78 -1.52
N ALA A 292 -21.84 -6.03 -1.17
CA ALA A 292 -22.47 -7.23 -1.71
C ALA A 292 -23.62 -7.76 -0.85
N GLY A 293 -24.08 -7.02 0.17
CA GLY A 293 -25.13 -7.40 1.13
C GLY A 293 -26.29 -8.21 0.57
N SER A 294 -26.87 -7.73 -0.52
CA SER A 294 -28.03 -8.36 -1.17
C SER A 294 -27.79 -9.81 -1.60
N ILE A 295 -26.53 -10.22 -1.84
CA ILE A 295 -26.19 -11.59 -2.23
C ILE A 295 -26.37 -12.60 -1.10
N SER A 296 -26.33 -12.16 0.16
CA SER A 296 -26.48 -13.05 1.32
C SER A 296 -27.86 -13.73 1.36
N ILE A 297 -28.88 -13.10 0.78
CA ILE A 297 -30.21 -13.71 0.61
C ILE A 297 -30.15 -14.87 -0.39
N VAL A 298 -29.47 -14.67 -1.52
CA VAL A 298 -29.28 -15.73 -2.54
C VAL A 298 -28.43 -16.87 -1.97
N LEU A 299 -27.37 -16.55 -1.22
CA LEU A 299 -26.54 -17.52 -0.51
C LEU A 299 -27.39 -18.38 0.44
N ALA A 300 -28.17 -17.74 1.30
CA ALA A 300 -29.02 -18.45 2.26
C ALA A 300 -30.09 -19.32 1.58
N GLN A 301 -30.68 -18.84 0.49
CA GLN A 301 -31.62 -19.64 -0.31
C GLN A 301 -30.93 -20.85 -0.95
N ALA A 302 -29.73 -20.66 -1.52
CA ALA A 302 -28.97 -21.73 -2.16
C ALA A 302 -28.50 -22.80 -1.14
N LEU A 303 -28.08 -22.37 0.05
CA LEU A 303 -27.71 -23.23 1.17
C LEU A 303 -28.93 -23.99 1.73
N ALA A 304 -30.07 -23.32 1.88
CA ALA A 304 -31.30 -23.94 2.37
C ALA A 304 -31.82 -25.05 1.45
N VAL A 305 -31.72 -24.87 0.12
CA VAL A 305 -32.09 -25.92 -0.85
C VAL A 305 -31.14 -27.13 -0.77
N GLN A 306 -29.90 -26.92 -0.36
CA GLN A 306 -28.91 -27.98 -0.14
C GLN A 306 -28.95 -28.58 1.28
N ASP A 307 -29.97 -28.24 2.08
CA ASP A 307 -30.11 -28.65 3.48
C ASP A 307 -28.99 -28.18 4.42
N ARG A 308 -28.14 -27.24 3.98
CA ARG A 308 -27.08 -26.58 4.76
C ARG A 308 -27.65 -25.46 5.63
N ARG A 309 -28.59 -25.81 6.51
CA ARG A 309 -29.44 -24.85 7.24
C ARG A 309 -28.68 -23.96 8.22
N ALA A 310 -27.72 -24.52 8.95
CA ALA A 310 -26.93 -23.76 9.93
C ALA A 310 -26.17 -22.61 9.24
N GLU A 311 -25.59 -22.89 8.07
CA GLU A 311 -24.86 -21.92 7.27
C GLU A 311 -25.80 -20.89 6.64
N ALA A 312 -27.00 -21.32 6.21
CA ALA A 312 -28.03 -20.40 5.70
C ALA A 312 -28.51 -19.41 6.79
N VAL A 313 -28.67 -19.88 8.03
CA VAL A 313 -29.01 -19.05 9.19
C VAL A 313 -27.90 -18.04 9.48
N GLU A 314 -26.64 -18.48 9.47
CA GLU A 314 -25.50 -17.60 9.72
C GLU A 314 -25.37 -16.52 8.63
N ALA A 315 -25.56 -16.87 7.36
CA ALA A 315 -25.57 -15.91 6.26
C ALA A 315 -26.64 -14.82 6.44
N LEU A 316 -27.85 -15.18 6.88
CA LEU A 316 -28.94 -14.23 7.13
C LEU A 316 -28.71 -13.39 8.39
N LYS A 317 -28.16 -13.97 9.45
CA LYS A 317 -27.79 -13.23 10.67
C LYS A 317 -26.70 -12.21 10.36
N ARG A 318 -25.70 -12.60 9.58
CA ARG A 318 -24.63 -11.70 9.12
C ARG A 318 -25.18 -10.56 8.27
N TYR A 319 -26.11 -10.83 7.36
CA TYR A 319 -26.81 -9.81 6.58
C TYR A 319 -27.60 -8.81 7.46
N LEU A 320 -28.35 -9.32 8.46
CA LEU A 320 -29.15 -8.49 9.36
C LEU A 320 -28.31 -7.68 10.36
N ALA A 321 -27.16 -8.21 10.78
CA ALA A 321 -26.23 -7.54 11.71
C ALA A 321 -25.53 -6.33 11.08
N ALA A 322 -25.27 -6.38 9.76
CA ALA A 322 -24.62 -5.31 9.01
C ALA A 322 -25.51 -4.05 8.78
N LYS A 323 -26.76 -4.04 9.27
CA LYS A 323 -27.73 -2.92 9.13
C LYS A 323 -27.88 -2.38 7.70
N LEU A 324 -27.73 -3.26 6.69
CA LEU A 324 -27.83 -2.94 5.27
C LEU A 324 -29.28 -2.61 4.86
N ASP A 325 -29.46 -2.09 3.64
CA ASP A 325 -30.72 -1.65 3.02
C ASP A 325 -31.98 -2.28 3.65
N GLN A 326 -32.77 -1.45 4.35
CA GLN A 326 -33.96 -1.87 5.08
C GLN A 326 -35.01 -2.54 4.17
N SER A 327 -34.97 -2.29 2.85
CA SER A 327 -35.94 -2.86 1.90
C SER A 327 -35.87 -4.39 1.81
N HIS A 328 -34.71 -4.98 2.09
CA HIS A 328 -34.46 -6.42 2.01
C HIS A 328 -34.36 -7.09 3.39
N ALA A 329 -34.29 -6.30 4.47
CA ALA A 329 -34.22 -6.80 5.85
C ALA A 329 -35.47 -7.58 6.26
N GLU A 330 -36.66 -7.17 5.82
CA GLU A 330 -37.90 -7.90 6.12
C GLU A 330 -37.93 -9.27 5.43
N THR A 331 -37.52 -9.32 4.15
CA THR A 331 -37.38 -10.57 3.40
C THR A 331 -36.40 -11.53 4.07
N ALA A 332 -35.25 -11.02 4.54
CA ALA A 332 -34.25 -11.82 5.24
C ALA A 332 -34.76 -12.35 6.60
N ARG A 333 -35.47 -11.52 7.40
CA ARG A 333 -36.10 -11.98 8.67
C ARG A 333 -37.15 -13.06 8.42
N LYS A 334 -37.97 -12.90 7.39
CA LYS A 334 -38.98 -13.90 7.01
C LYS A 334 -38.33 -15.23 6.62
N LEU A 335 -37.28 -15.18 5.80
CA LEU A 335 -36.54 -16.38 5.39
C LEU A 335 -35.85 -17.05 6.59
N LEU A 336 -35.26 -16.26 7.49
CA LEU A 336 -34.64 -16.75 8.72
C LEU A 336 -35.64 -17.52 9.58
N GLY A 337 -36.82 -16.95 9.83
CA GLY A 337 -37.89 -17.62 10.59
C GLY A 337 -38.39 -18.91 9.91
N GLN A 338 -38.43 -18.96 8.58
CA GLN A 338 -38.79 -20.18 7.83
C GLN A 338 -37.74 -21.29 7.95
N ILE A 339 -36.45 -20.93 8.00
CA ILE A 339 -35.35 -21.90 8.13
C ILE A 339 -35.24 -22.38 9.59
N GLU A 340 -35.37 -21.48 10.58
CA GLU A 340 -35.29 -21.80 12.00
C GLU A 340 -36.51 -22.62 12.49
N SER A 341 -37.73 -22.34 12.01
CA SER A 341 -38.92 -23.13 12.37
C SER A 341 -38.88 -24.60 11.89
N LYS A 342 -37.99 -24.93 10.95
CA LYS A 342 -37.70 -26.32 10.54
C LYS A 342 -36.60 -27.00 11.37
N ALA A 343 -35.93 -26.28 12.29
CA ALA A 343 -34.79 -26.76 13.09
C ALA A 343 -35.18 -27.46 14.41
N ASP A 344 -36.44 -27.35 14.85
CA ASP A 344 -36.94 -27.94 16.12
C ASP A 344 -37.06 -29.47 16.14
N ARG A 345 -36.28 -30.21 15.33
CA ARG A 345 -36.29 -31.68 15.38
C ARG A 345 -35.01 -32.37 15.82
N PHE A 346 -33.83 -31.75 15.86
CA PHE A 346 -32.65 -32.43 16.40
C PHE A 346 -31.58 -31.42 16.85
N ALA A 347 -31.38 -31.31 18.17
CA ALA A 347 -30.24 -30.62 18.76
C ALA A 347 -29.77 -31.40 20.00
N ILE A 348 -28.62 -32.07 19.94
CA ILE A 348 -27.70 -32.30 21.09
C ILE A 348 -26.24 -32.49 20.60
N ALA A 349 -25.31 -31.90 21.39
CA ALA A 349 -23.85 -32.10 21.55
C ALA A 349 -22.92 -31.48 20.48
N GLY A 350 -21.80 -30.84 20.82
CA GLY A 350 -21.05 -30.67 22.07
C GLY A 350 -19.62 -30.22 21.70
N SER A 351 -18.96 -29.48 22.60
CA SER A 351 -17.69 -28.76 22.43
C SER A 351 -16.46 -29.63 22.13
N ASP A 352 -15.40 -29.03 21.55
CA ASP A 352 -14.08 -28.92 22.18
C ASP A 352 -13.02 -28.23 21.28
N PHE A 353 -12.32 -27.24 21.84
CA PHE A 353 -11.10 -26.61 21.33
C PHE A 353 -9.93 -27.07 22.22
N GLU A 354 -8.90 -27.70 21.65
CA GLU A 354 -7.46 -27.54 21.97
C GLU A 354 -6.60 -28.70 21.44
N LYS A 355 -5.43 -28.34 20.88
CA LYS A 355 -4.20 -29.12 20.58
C LYS A 355 -3.89 -29.35 19.09
N ALA A 356 -2.90 -28.60 18.60
CA ALA A 356 -1.77 -29.16 17.84
C ALA A 356 -0.69 -28.08 17.64
N ALA A 357 0.33 -28.08 18.51
CA ALA A 357 1.63 -27.48 18.26
C ALA A 357 2.69 -28.44 18.81
N SER A 358 3.33 -29.20 17.92
CA SER A 358 4.64 -29.83 18.09
C SER A 358 4.89 -30.68 16.85
N ASP A 359 5.90 -30.34 16.08
CA ASP A 359 6.94 -31.26 15.60
C ASP A 359 7.80 -30.53 14.56
N LEU A 360 8.89 -29.91 15.03
CA LEU A 360 9.97 -29.39 14.21
C LEU A 360 11.17 -30.32 14.37
N ALA A 361 11.67 -30.85 13.26
CA ALA A 361 12.96 -31.49 13.17
C ALA A 361 14.09 -30.46 13.43
N PRO A 362 15.22 -30.86 14.05
CA PRO A 362 16.32 -29.94 14.30
C PRO A 362 17.06 -29.59 13.00
N PRO A 363 17.43 -28.31 12.77
CA PRO A 363 18.33 -27.97 11.68
C PRO A 363 19.80 -28.20 12.07
N ASP A 364 20.55 -28.41 11.00
CA ASP A 364 21.98 -28.63 10.86
C ASP A 364 22.86 -27.72 11.75
N ILE A 365 23.92 -28.29 12.31
CA ILE A 365 24.83 -27.62 13.26
C ILE A 365 25.86 -26.82 12.47
N SER A 366 25.59 -25.53 12.25
CA SER A 366 26.60 -24.59 11.77
C SER A 366 27.73 -24.40 12.79
N PRO A 367 29.00 -24.22 12.36
CA PRO A 367 30.15 -24.15 13.25
C PRO A 367 30.13 -22.91 14.16
N VAL A 368 30.72 -23.07 15.34
CA VAL A 368 30.90 -22.01 16.35
C VAL A 368 31.84 -20.94 15.79
N VAL A 369 31.37 -19.69 15.68
CA VAL A 369 32.18 -18.54 15.29
C VAL A 369 32.77 -17.91 16.56
N GLU A 370 34.11 -17.90 16.66
CA GLU A 370 34.88 -17.49 17.84
C GLU A 370 34.73 -15.99 18.18
N HIS A 371 34.34 -15.16 17.20
CA HIS A 371 33.95 -13.75 17.39
C HIS A 371 32.64 -13.50 16.66
N TRP A 372 31.55 -13.43 17.41
CA TRP A 372 30.19 -13.35 16.84
C TRP A 372 29.94 -12.06 16.06
N VAL A 373 30.67 -10.98 16.36
CA VAL A 373 30.60 -9.68 15.68
C VAL A 373 31.90 -9.47 14.89
N PRO A 374 31.83 -8.94 13.65
CA PRO A 374 33.02 -8.57 12.89
C PRO A 374 33.90 -7.55 13.65
N PRO A 375 35.20 -7.42 13.27
CA PRO A 375 36.05 -6.35 13.77
C PRO A 375 35.42 -4.98 13.56
N ASN A 376 35.70 -4.04 14.47
CA ASN A 376 35.24 -2.67 14.32
C ASN A 376 35.92 -2.02 13.10
N VAL A 377 35.23 -1.08 12.46
CA VAL A 377 35.71 -0.39 11.25
C VAL A 377 37.11 0.24 11.40
N ASP A 378 37.49 0.63 12.63
CA ASP A 378 38.78 1.24 12.95
C ASP A 378 39.85 0.25 13.43
N ASP A 379 39.50 -1.01 13.70
CA ASP A 379 40.45 -1.99 14.29
C ASP A 379 41.53 -2.42 13.30
N THR A 380 41.19 -2.47 12.01
CA THR A 380 42.11 -2.86 10.94
C THR A 380 42.07 -1.85 9.79
N PRO A 381 43.23 -1.30 9.37
CA PRO A 381 43.31 -0.48 8.17
C PRO A 381 42.81 -1.26 6.95
N ALA A 382 41.92 -0.65 6.17
CA ALA A 382 41.43 -1.28 4.96
C ALA A 382 42.53 -1.27 3.87
N PRO A 383 42.68 -2.35 3.10
CA PRO A 383 43.70 -2.40 2.05
C PRO A 383 43.35 -1.45 0.90
N VAL A 384 44.30 -0.58 0.54
CA VAL A 384 44.22 0.35 -0.59
C VAL A 384 45.36 0.09 -1.59
N GLU A 385 45.10 0.39 -2.86
CA GLU A 385 46.05 0.33 -3.96
C GLU A 385 47.13 1.41 -3.81
N PRO A 386 48.42 1.07 -4.01
CA PRO A 386 49.50 2.04 -3.89
C PRO A 386 49.48 3.05 -5.03
N GLY A 387 49.67 4.34 -4.70
CA GLY A 387 49.90 5.41 -5.68
C GLY A 387 48.66 6.07 -6.28
N ALA A 388 47.45 5.64 -5.91
CA ALA A 388 46.22 6.35 -6.29
C ALA A 388 46.04 7.60 -5.40
N SER A 389 46.02 8.79 -6.02
CA SER A 389 45.68 10.03 -5.32
C SER A 389 44.17 10.17 -5.25
N CYS A 390 43.62 10.19 -4.05
CA CYS A 390 42.18 10.42 -3.84
C CYS A 390 41.90 11.89 -3.50
N ASP A 391 41.10 12.55 -4.32
CA ASP A 391 40.54 13.86 -3.99
C ASP A 391 39.20 13.66 -3.27
N LEU A 392 39.19 13.83 -1.96
CA LEU A 392 37.99 13.65 -1.14
C LEU A 392 36.85 14.56 -1.62
N ASN A 393 37.12 15.81 -1.98
CA ASN A 393 36.06 16.75 -2.34
C ASN A 393 35.42 16.34 -3.67
N ASP A 394 36.23 15.95 -4.67
CA ASP A 394 35.73 15.47 -5.96
C ASP A 394 34.87 14.21 -5.80
N VAL A 395 35.30 13.25 -4.98
CA VAL A 395 34.53 12.02 -4.72
C VAL A 395 33.22 12.34 -4.00
N LEU A 396 33.23 13.20 -2.98
CA LEU A 396 32.03 13.58 -2.24
C LEU A 396 31.06 14.41 -3.07
N GLU A 397 31.55 15.30 -3.94
CA GLU A 397 30.73 16.11 -4.83
C GLU A 397 29.98 15.21 -5.82
N LYS A 398 30.69 14.29 -6.48
CA LYS A 398 30.09 13.39 -7.47
C LYS A 398 29.15 12.36 -6.85
N ALA A 399 29.56 11.71 -5.76
CA ALA A 399 28.67 10.77 -5.05
C ALA A 399 27.45 11.48 -4.45
N GLY A 400 27.63 12.71 -3.95
CA GLY A 400 26.54 13.53 -3.44
C GLY A 400 25.56 13.97 -4.52
N HIS A 401 26.05 14.31 -5.72
CA HIS A 401 25.22 14.69 -6.87
C HIS A 401 24.26 13.57 -7.28
N GLU A 402 24.74 12.32 -7.38
CA GLU A 402 23.87 11.18 -7.71
C GLU A 402 22.75 11.01 -6.66
N LEU A 403 23.09 11.17 -5.38
CA LEU A 403 22.12 11.07 -4.29
C LEU A 403 21.14 12.24 -4.20
N GLN A 404 21.48 13.42 -4.74
CA GLN A 404 20.56 14.57 -4.81
C GLN A 404 19.41 14.33 -5.76
N LEU A 405 19.66 13.60 -6.85
CA LEU A 405 18.64 13.28 -7.85
C LEU A 405 17.74 12.14 -7.37
N LEU A 406 18.25 11.28 -6.49
CA LEU A 406 17.58 10.05 -6.07
C LEU A 406 16.19 10.27 -5.46
N PRO A 407 15.92 11.23 -4.54
CA PRO A 407 14.57 11.49 -4.04
C PRO A 407 13.57 11.97 -5.11
N TYR A 408 14.06 12.54 -6.21
CA TYR A 408 13.24 13.04 -7.32
C TYR A 408 13.01 11.96 -8.39
N THR A 409 13.95 11.03 -8.55
CA THR A 409 13.86 9.89 -9.48
C THR A 409 13.22 8.66 -8.85
N LEU A 410 13.34 8.51 -7.53
CA LEU A 410 12.88 7.41 -6.70
C LEU A 410 11.86 7.92 -5.67
N ASP A 411 10.60 8.09 -6.07
CA ASP A 411 9.51 8.37 -5.11
C ASP A 411 9.32 7.17 -4.17
N ARG A 412 9.34 5.95 -4.74
CA ARG A 412 9.16 4.70 -4.00
C ARG A 412 9.56 3.46 -4.79
N PHE A 413 9.99 2.42 -4.08
CA PHE A 413 10.18 1.09 -4.64
C PHE A 413 9.64 -0.01 -3.72
N SER A 414 9.51 -1.21 -4.25
CA SER A 414 9.30 -2.44 -3.48
C SER A 414 10.31 -3.52 -3.83
N ALA A 415 10.45 -4.49 -2.93
CA ALA A 415 11.26 -5.69 -3.11
C ALA A 415 10.70 -6.84 -2.25
N ASP A 416 11.11 -8.07 -2.55
CA ASP A 416 11.02 -9.19 -1.61
C ASP A 416 12.25 -9.12 -0.68
N GLU A 417 12.04 -8.82 0.61
CA GLU A 417 13.09 -8.82 1.64
C GLU A 417 13.03 -10.14 2.41
N THR A 418 14.12 -10.89 2.44
CA THR A 418 14.24 -12.08 3.28
C THR A 418 15.17 -11.78 4.45
N ILE A 419 14.65 -11.93 5.67
CA ILE A 419 15.39 -11.74 6.91
C ILE A 419 15.70 -13.12 7.50
N GLU A 420 16.98 -13.45 7.58
CA GLU A 420 17.51 -14.53 8.40
C GLU A 420 17.97 -13.93 9.72
N HIS A 421 17.35 -14.35 10.81
CA HIS A 421 17.62 -13.84 12.15
C HIS A 421 18.12 -14.96 13.06
N GLN A 422 19.17 -14.66 13.81
CA GLN A 422 19.77 -15.56 14.79
C GLN A 422 19.94 -14.84 16.13
N SER A 423 19.36 -15.39 17.20
CA SER A 423 19.72 -14.97 18.55
C SER A 423 21.00 -15.70 18.97
N VAL A 424 21.98 -14.95 19.46
CA VAL A 424 23.33 -15.44 19.77
C VAL A 424 23.56 -15.36 21.27
N ASN A 425 24.09 -16.43 21.86
CA ASN A 425 24.46 -16.43 23.28
C ASN A 425 25.80 -15.73 23.54
N GLU A 426 26.20 -15.64 24.80
CA GLU A 426 27.45 -14.98 25.20
C GLU A 426 28.71 -15.61 24.58
N ARG A 427 28.64 -16.86 24.11
CA ARG A 427 29.74 -17.61 23.47
C ARG A 427 29.72 -17.54 21.94
N GLY A 428 28.84 -16.74 21.33
CA GLY A 428 28.75 -16.63 19.88
C GLY A 428 27.97 -17.77 19.21
N VAL A 429 27.29 -18.63 19.97
CA VAL A 429 26.51 -19.74 19.41
C VAL A 429 25.08 -19.29 19.14
N ALA A 430 24.60 -19.54 17.91
CA ALA A 430 23.22 -19.31 17.53
C ALA A 430 22.28 -20.25 18.32
N LEU A 431 21.36 -19.69 19.09
CA LEU A 431 20.40 -20.44 19.91
C LEU A 431 19.10 -20.70 19.17
N ARG A 432 18.63 -19.72 18.40
CA ARG A 432 17.39 -19.76 17.64
C ARG A 432 17.62 -19.08 16.31
N ALA A 433 17.27 -19.77 15.22
CA ALA A 433 17.28 -19.21 13.88
C ALA A 433 15.85 -19.13 13.36
N SER A 434 15.49 -18.03 12.72
CA SER A 434 14.22 -17.85 12.03
C SER A 434 14.47 -17.19 10.70
N LYS A 435 13.73 -17.61 9.68
CA LYS A 435 13.76 -17.02 8.34
C LYS A 435 12.37 -16.54 7.98
N VAL A 436 12.24 -15.27 7.61
CA VAL A 436 10.96 -14.66 7.24
C VAL A 436 11.15 -13.85 5.98
N THR A 437 10.22 -13.98 5.04
CA THR A 437 10.18 -13.16 3.83
C THR A 437 9.05 -12.14 3.95
N PHE A 438 9.37 -10.89 3.69
CA PHE A 438 8.47 -9.75 3.68
C PHE A 438 8.37 -9.20 2.27
N ALA A 439 7.18 -8.73 1.91
CA ALA A 439 7.06 -7.78 0.83
C ALA A 439 7.36 -6.39 1.39
N TYR A 440 8.52 -5.90 0.99
CA TYR A 440 9.18 -4.70 1.49
C TYR A 440 8.87 -3.51 0.58
N VAL A 441 8.50 -2.37 1.17
CA VAL A 441 8.23 -1.13 0.43
C VAL A 441 8.90 0.03 1.12
N VAL A 442 9.50 0.89 0.31
CA VAL A 442 10.28 2.05 0.77
C VAL A 442 9.85 3.26 -0.03
N SER A 443 9.36 4.28 0.65
CA SER A 443 9.15 5.62 0.07
C SER A 443 10.18 6.56 0.64
N ILE A 444 10.90 7.25 -0.26
CA ILE A 444 11.88 8.27 0.11
C ILE A 444 11.38 9.55 -0.52
N ARG A 445 10.97 10.50 0.31
CA ARG A 445 10.44 11.79 -0.17
C ARG A 445 11.15 12.94 0.51
N GLU A 446 11.56 13.92 -0.27
CA GLU A 446 12.00 15.18 0.28
C GLU A 446 10.77 16.02 0.68
N THR A 447 10.54 16.16 1.99
CA THR A 447 9.36 16.89 2.50
C THR A 447 9.58 18.40 2.54
N ARG A 448 10.85 18.81 2.62
CA ARG A 448 11.35 20.18 2.55
C ARG A 448 12.85 20.09 2.30
N TYR A 449 13.45 21.13 1.75
CA TYR A 449 14.87 21.16 1.39
C TYR A 449 15.79 20.59 2.50
N GLY A 450 16.51 19.52 2.21
CA GLY A 450 17.41 18.82 3.12
C GLY A 450 16.76 17.82 4.09
N PHE A 451 15.44 17.59 4.02
CA PHE A 451 14.73 16.66 4.90
C PHE A 451 14.08 15.53 4.11
N LEU A 452 14.76 14.40 4.12
CA LEU A 452 14.27 13.14 3.58
C LEU A 452 13.38 12.45 4.61
N ASN A 453 12.12 12.22 4.24
CA ASN A 453 11.22 11.32 4.93
C ASN A 453 11.37 9.93 4.33
N VAL A 454 11.81 8.98 5.14
CA VAL A 454 11.99 7.58 4.75
C VAL A 454 10.94 6.76 5.46
N GLU A 455 9.99 6.24 4.70
CA GLU A 455 8.95 5.36 5.19
C GLU A 455 9.19 3.95 4.69
N GLU A 456 9.30 3.01 5.62
CA GLU A 456 9.54 1.60 5.31
C GLU A 456 8.45 0.72 5.90
N TYR A 457 7.94 -0.18 5.07
CA TYR A 457 6.83 -1.07 5.37
C TYR A 457 7.22 -2.51 5.08
N ARG A 458 6.91 -3.43 5.99
CA ARG A 458 7.03 -4.88 5.79
C ARG A 458 5.65 -5.48 5.86
N ASN A 459 5.20 -6.11 4.79
CA ASN A 459 3.85 -6.63 4.69
C ASN A 459 2.75 -5.61 5.01
N GLY A 460 2.96 -4.36 4.58
CA GLY A 460 2.06 -3.24 4.85
C GLY A 460 2.18 -2.68 6.27
N THR A 461 2.80 -3.36 7.23
CA THR A 461 2.84 -2.91 8.63
C THR A 461 4.17 -2.28 9.03
N GLU A 462 4.10 -1.40 10.04
CA GLU A 462 5.26 -0.88 10.77
C GLU A 462 5.41 -1.53 12.15
N ASP A 463 4.50 -2.44 12.53
CA ASP A 463 4.46 -3.05 13.87
C ASP A 463 5.73 -3.87 14.14
N PRO A 464 6.53 -3.52 15.17
CA PRO A 464 7.71 -4.31 15.54
C PRO A 464 7.40 -5.77 15.87
N ASN A 465 6.15 -6.10 16.22
CA ASN A 465 5.77 -7.46 16.60
C ASN A 465 5.81 -8.48 15.45
N VAL A 466 5.81 -8.03 14.19
CA VAL A 466 5.94 -8.96 13.06
C VAL A 466 7.37 -9.38 12.77
N PHE A 467 8.35 -8.77 13.46
CA PHE A 467 9.76 -9.09 13.29
C PHE A 467 10.21 -10.11 14.34
N PRO A 468 11.16 -11.00 13.99
CA PRO A 468 11.84 -11.84 14.98
C PRO A 468 12.39 -10.99 16.14
N ASP A 469 12.30 -11.47 17.38
CA ASP A 469 12.69 -10.74 18.59
C ASP A 469 12.00 -9.36 18.77
N HIS A 470 10.87 -9.12 18.11
CA HIS A 470 10.10 -7.86 18.14
C HIS A 470 10.94 -6.63 17.78
N LEU A 471 11.99 -6.80 16.97
CA LEU A 471 12.92 -5.76 16.59
C LEU A 471 12.78 -5.46 15.11
N ALA A 472 12.33 -4.26 14.75
CA ALA A 472 12.33 -3.80 13.38
C ALA A 472 13.71 -3.22 13.00
N THR A 473 14.29 -3.67 11.88
CA THR A 473 15.40 -3.00 11.22
C THR A 473 14.83 -2.02 10.19
N LYS A 474 15.22 -0.75 10.24
CA LYS A 474 14.85 0.27 9.24
C LYS A 474 16.06 1.13 8.88
N GLY A 475 16.01 1.78 7.72
CA GLY A 475 16.95 2.79 7.25
C GLY A 475 18.04 2.27 6.32
N LEU A 476 18.03 0.98 5.94
CA LEU A 476 19.09 0.38 5.12
C LEU A 476 19.24 1.08 3.75
N PRO A 477 18.16 1.33 2.97
CA PRO A 477 18.29 2.02 1.69
C PRO A 477 18.65 3.50 1.83
N SER A 478 18.37 4.11 2.98
CA SER A 478 18.62 5.54 3.21
C SER A 478 20.00 5.83 3.79
N GLN A 479 20.74 4.81 4.20
CA GLN A 479 22.00 5.02 4.91
C GLN A 479 23.08 5.66 4.00
N VAL A 480 23.01 5.43 2.69
CA VAL A 480 23.85 6.10 1.68
C VAL A 480 23.70 7.62 1.66
N PHE A 481 22.56 8.17 2.11
CA PHE A 481 22.35 9.61 2.14
C PHE A 481 23.29 10.34 3.10
N LEU A 482 24.11 9.65 3.90
CA LEU A 482 25.23 10.31 4.60
C LEU A 482 26.17 11.05 3.63
N PHE A 483 26.25 10.62 2.36
CA PHE A 483 27.00 11.28 1.29
C PHE A 483 26.20 12.34 0.53
N HIS A 484 24.92 12.55 0.84
CA HIS A 484 24.19 13.68 0.28
C HIS A 484 24.73 14.99 0.87
N PRO A 485 24.90 16.09 0.09
CA PRO A 485 25.56 17.32 0.54
C PRO A 485 25.00 17.94 1.83
N TYR A 486 23.71 17.68 2.09
CA TYR A 486 23.07 18.07 3.35
C TYR A 486 23.67 17.41 4.60
N TYR A 487 24.03 16.13 4.52
CA TYR A 487 24.52 15.35 5.66
C TYR A 487 26.04 15.27 5.73
N GLN A 488 26.75 15.49 4.63
CA GLN A 488 28.23 15.42 4.58
C GLN A 488 28.88 16.22 5.71
N ASN A 489 28.37 17.43 5.99
CA ASN A 489 28.90 18.32 7.02
C ASN A 489 28.68 17.83 8.47
N ASP A 490 27.80 16.85 8.68
CA ASP A 490 27.59 16.25 10.00
C ASP A 490 28.72 15.27 10.37
N PHE A 491 29.56 14.87 9.40
CA PHE A 491 30.64 13.90 9.55
C PHE A 491 32.02 14.53 9.32
N GLU A 492 33.01 14.00 10.01
CA GLU A 492 34.41 14.06 9.60
C GLU A 492 34.63 12.93 8.59
N MET A 493 35.16 13.26 7.41
CA MET A 493 35.38 12.28 6.34
C MET A 493 36.83 12.34 5.86
N GLN A 494 37.38 11.18 5.53
CA GLN A 494 38.72 11.04 4.99
C GLN A 494 38.70 10.02 3.85
N CYS A 495 39.30 10.38 2.72
CA CYS A 495 39.55 9.38 1.69
C CYS A 495 40.81 8.59 2.05
N GLU A 496 40.66 7.28 2.17
CA GLU A 496 41.76 6.37 2.51
C GLU A 496 42.52 5.91 1.26
N GLY A 497 41.87 5.87 0.10
CA GLY A 497 42.49 5.51 -1.17
C GLY A 497 41.56 4.72 -2.10
N LEU A 498 42.12 4.21 -3.18
CA LEU A 498 41.42 3.33 -4.12
C LEU A 498 41.54 1.89 -3.62
N ALA A 499 40.46 1.12 -3.57
CA ALA A 499 40.49 -0.28 -3.19
C ALA A 499 39.78 -1.15 -4.22
N ARG A 500 40.18 -2.42 -4.28
CA ARG A 500 39.51 -3.41 -5.12
C ARG A 500 38.16 -3.79 -4.52
N GLN A 501 37.10 -3.69 -5.31
CA GLN A 501 35.74 -4.01 -4.89
C GLN A 501 35.05 -4.82 -6.00
N GLY A 502 34.83 -6.12 -5.74
CA GLY A 502 34.36 -7.05 -6.75
C GLY A 502 35.29 -7.10 -7.98
N PRO A 503 34.75 -7.01 -9.21
CA PRO A 503 35.57 -6.96 -10.43
C PRO A 503 36.21 -5.59 -10.69
N GLY A 504 35.83 -4.53 -9.97
CA GLY A 504 36.23 -3.14 -10.21
C GLY A 504 37.03 -2.52 -9.06
N PHE A 505 37.05 -1.20 -9.05
CA PHE A 505 37.72 -0.38 -8.04
C PHE A 505 36.75 0.64 -7.46
N ALA A 506 36.92 0.95 -6.18
CA ALA A 506 36.12 1.92 -5.45
C ALA A 506 36.99 2.78 -4.54
N TRP A 507 36.67 4.06 -4.44
CA TRP A 507 37.23 4.96 -3.44
C TRP A 507 36.73 4.59 -2.05
N GLN A 508 37.65 4.39 -1.12
CA GLN A 508 37.34 4.14 0.28
C GLN A 508 37.27 5.45 1.05
N ILE A 509 36.10 5.74 1.61
CA ILE A 509 35.88 6.91 2.45
C ILE A 509 35.60 6.44 3.87
N HIS A 510 36.52 6.74 4.78
CA HIS A 510 36.26 6.67 6.22
C HIS A 510 35.44 7.87 6.66
N PHE A 511 34.50 7.65 7.57
CA PHE A 511 33.69 8.73 8.14
C PHE A 511 33.38 8.50 9.61
N GLN A 512 33.22 9.60 10.34
CA GLN A 512 32.80 9.59 11.74
C GLN A 512 31.87 10.78 12.02
N GLN A 513 30.74 10.52 12.68
CA GLN A 513 29.81 11.56 13.09
C GLN A 513 30.50 12.53 14.06
N LYS A 514 30.40 13.83 13.80
CA LYS A 514 30.91 14.88 14.70
C LYS A 514 30.23 14.82 16.07
N ARG A 515 30.92 15.28 17.12
CA ARG A 515 30.41 15.21 18.52
C ARG A 515 29.44 16.32 18.86
N ASP A 516 29.58 17.46 18.22
CA ASP A 516 28.77 18.68 18.39
C ASP A 516 27.50 18.68 17.52
N VAL A 517 27.37 17.73 16.60
CA VAL A 517 26.19 17.55 15.75
C VAL A 517 25.39 16.33 16.22
N ALA A 518 24.09 16.53 16.47
CA ALA A 518 23.20 15.44 16.83
C ALA A 518 23.06 14.45 15.66
N SER A 519 23.12 13.14 15.94
CA SER A 519 22.87 12.13 14.90
C SER A 519 21.44 12.24 14.39
N ARG A 520 21.32 12.54 13.10
CA ARG A 520 20.04 12.59 12.39
C ARG A 520 19.86 11.41 11.44
N MET A 521 20.91 10.63 11.20
CA MET A 521 20.93 9.52 10.24
C MET A 521 20.61 8.15 10.85
N GLN A 522 20.72 7.97 12.17
CA GLN A 522 20.27 6.74 12.79
C GLN A 522 19.69 6.98 14.17
N VAL A 523 18.67 6.20 14.49
CA VAL A 523 17.89 6.36 15.71
C VAL A 523 17.48 4.99 16.25
N HIS A 524 17.71 4.78 17.55
CA HIS A 524 17.25 3.63 18.31
C HIS A 524 16.01 3.98 19.15
N TYR A 525 14.94 3.17 19.12
CA TYR A 525 13.80 3.34 20.04
C TYR A 525 13.76 2.20 21.02
N LEU A 526 13.69 2.59 22.29
CA LEU A 526 13.47 1.68 23.40
C LEU A 526 12.23 2.17 24.15
N ASN A 527 11.18 1.33 24.20
CA ASN A 527 9.89 1.66 24.82
C ASN A 527 9.27 2.97 24.30
N GLY A 528 9.36 3.20 22.99
CA GLY A 528 8.85 4.41 22.34
C GLY A 528 9.69 5.68 22.56
N LYS A 529 10.72 5.63 23.41
CA LYS A 529 11.68 6.74 23.58
C LYS A 529 12.73 6.68 22.49
N ARG A 530 13.01 7.84 21.89
CA ARG A 530 13.93 8.03 20.78
C ARG A 530 15.36 8.32 21.27
N PHE A 531 16.34 7.62 20.73
CA PHE A 531 17.77 7.80 21.02
C PHE A 531 18.57 7.95 19.71
N PRO A 532 19.10 9.13 19.39
CA PRO A 532 20.04 9.30 18.28
C PRO A 532 21.24 8.36 18.40
N VAL A 533 21.67 7.78 17.27
CA VAL A 533 22.81 6.84 17.22
C VAL A 533 23.92 7.45 16.37
N PRO A 534 24.96 8.04 16.97
CA PRO A 534 26.12 8.51 16.24
C PRO A 534 26.85 7.32 15.59
N LEU A 535 27.23 7.47 14.33
CA LEU A 535 27.88 6.42 13.55
C LEU A 535 29.33 6.78 13.23
N LYS A 536 30.11 5.73 12.98
CA LYS A 536 31.37 5.78 12.27
C LYS A 536 31.38 4.64 11.25
N GLY A 537 32.20 4.73 10.23
CA GLY A 537 32.14 3.74 9.18
C GLY A 537 33.10 3.97 8.04
N ARG A 538 32.94 3.11 7.03
CA ARG A 538 33.69 3.12 5.79
C ARG A 538 32.74 2.83 4.65
N ALA A 539 32.84 3.61 3.58
CA ALA A 539 32.11 3.39 2.34
C ALA A 539 33.05 3.08 1.20
N TRP A 540 32.55 2.31 0.25
CA TRP A 540 33.19 2.07 -1.03
C TRP A 540 32.32 2.73 -2.10
N ILE A 541 32.89 3.71 -2.79
CA ILE A 541 32.25 4.50 -3.84
C ILE A 541 32.91 4.11 -5.16
N ASP A 542 32.17 3.53 -6.09
CA ASP A 542 32.72 3.05 -7.37
C ASP A 542 33.52 4.14 -8.08
N ALA A 543 34.73 3.80 -8.52
CA ALA A 543 35.68 4.78 -9.05
C ALA A 543 35.29 5.31 -10.44
N THR A 544 34.33 4.68 -11.12
CA THR A 544 33.91 5.05 -12.47
C THR A 544 32.60 5.83 -12.49
N ASN A 545 31.59 5.38 -11.74
CA ASN A 545 30.27 6.02 -11.73
C ASN A 545 29.89 6.68 -10.40
N TYR A 546 30.76 6.64 -9.39
CA TYR A 546 30.59 7.30 -8.10
C TYR A 546 29.38 6.83 -7.28
N GLU A 547 28.86 5.65 -7.60
CA GLU A 547 27.79 5.01 -6.83
C GLU A 547 28.35 4.38 -5.55
N VAL A 548 27.61 4.51 -4.44
CA VAL A 548 27.97 3.82 -3.19
C VAL A 548 27.67 2.33 -3.39
N VAL A 549 28.71 1.48 -3.45
CA VAL A 549 28.57 0.03 -3.70
C VAL A 549 28.66 -0.80 -2.42
N ARG A 550 29.22 -0.26 -1.34
CA ARG A 550 29.23 -0.89 -0.02
C ARG A 550 29.30 0.16 1.08
N LEU A 551 28.64 -0.10 2.20
CA LEU A 551 28.69 0.74 3.39
C LEU A 551 28.80 -0.12 4.64
N GLN A 552 29.87 0.09 5.40
CA GLN A 552 30.10 -0.53 6.69
C GLN A 552 29.99 0.53 7.79
N THR A 553 29.21 0.27 8.85
CA THR A 553 29.02 1.19 9.98
C THR A 553 29.10 0.48 11.32
N ASP A 554 29.64 1.20 12.29
CA ASP A 554 29.56 0.88 13.71
C ASP A 554 28.92 2.04 14.48
N ILE A 555 28.30 1.76 15.63
CA ILE A 555 28.02 2.85 16.59
C ILE A 555 29.34 3.47 17.03
N ARG A 556 29.39 4.80 17.07
CA ARG A 556 30.60 5.52 17.50
C ARG A 556 30.96 5.17 18.94
N GLU A 557 29.94 5.03 19.80
CA GLU A 557 30.10 4.70 21.22
C GLU A 557 28.85 3.99 21.79
N PRO A 558 29.01 3.15 22.84
CA PRO A 558 27.88 2.46 23.48
C PRO A 558 26.85 3.42 24.09
N LEU A 559 25.58 3.26 23.71
CA LEU A 559 24.45 4.01 24.23
C LEU A 559 23.81 3.26 25.40
N LYS A 560 24.46 3.34 26.57
CA LYS A 560 24.04 2.61 27.79
C LYS A 560 22.59 2.90 28.19
N GLU A 561 22.14 4.15 28.05
CA GLU A 561 20.76 4.56 28.36
C GLU A 561 19.71 3.97 27.41
N ALA A 562 20.13 3.70 26.17
CA ALA A 562 19.32 3.05 25.15
C ALA A 562 19.44 1.52 25.19
N GLY A 563 20.27 0.97 26.09
CA GLY A 563 20.55 -0.45 26.18
C GLY A 563 21.26 -1.03 24.94
N LEU A 564 21.86 -0.17 24.09
CA LEU A 564 22.55 -0.54 22.86
C LEU A 564 24.07 -0.45 23.09
N TYR A 565 24.75 -1.59 23.14
CA TYR A 565 26.17 -1.67 23.50
C TYR A 565 27.11 -1.80 22.31
N ALA A 566 26.64 -2.43 21.24
CA ALA A 566 27.34 -2.52 19.96
C ALA A 566 26.32 -2.68 18.84
N GLN A 567 26.60 -2.08 17.69
CA GLN A 567 25.93 -2.41 16.44
C GLN A 567 26.96 -2.29 15.32
N HIS A 568 27.09 -3.34 14.52
CA HIS A 568 27.85 -3.38 13.28
C HIS A 568 26.88 -3.64 12.14
N THR A 569 26.97 -2.88 11.06
CA THR A 569 26.12 -3.04 9.88
C THR A 569 26.99 -3.02 8.64
N ASP A 570 26.86 -4.00 7.75
CA ASP A 570 27.53 -4.06 6.46
C ASP A 570 26.47 -4.18 5.37
N ILE A 571 26.40 -3.22 4.46
CA ILE A 571 25.40 -3.13 3.40
C ILE A 571 26.12 -3.17 2.06
N GLU A 572 25.76 -4.13 1.23
CA GLU A 572 26.16 -4.19 -0.18
C GLU A 572 25.05 -3.56 -1.03
N TYR A 573 25.43 -2.65 -1.92
CA TYR A 573 24.53 -2.03 -2.89
C TYR A 573 24.90 -2.50 -4.29
N GLY A 574 23.89 -2.71 -5.12
CA GLY A 574 24.09 -3.17 -6.49
C GLY A 574 23.11 -2.53 -7.47
N PRO A 575 23.44 -2.57 -8.76
CA PRO A 575 22.59 -2.00 -9.79
C PRO A 575 21.27 -2.78 -9.89
N VAL A 576 20.18 -2.05 -9.79
CA VAL A 576 18.81 -2.53 -10.01
C VAL A 576 18.25 -1.85 -11.24
N ARG A 577 18.03 -2.65 -12.29
CA ARG A 577 17.54 -2.17 -13.57
C ARG A 577 16.02 -2.25 -13.64
N PHE A 578 15.37 -1.10 -13.79
CA PHE A 578 13.92 -1.03 -13.93
C PHE A 578 13.53 -0.94 -15.41
N GLN A 579 12.88 -1.98 -15.93
CA GLN A 579 12.58 -2.12 -17.37
C GLN A 579 11.71 -0.99 -17.95
N LYS A 580 10.87 -0.36 -17.11
CA LYS A 580 9.89 0.63 -17.58
C LYS A 580 10.51 2.00 -17.90
N ASN A 581 11.63 2.36 -17.26
CA ASN A 581 12.20 3.71 -17.32
C ASN A 581 13.68 3.74 -17.77
N SER A 582 14.30 2.59 -18.07
CA SER A 582 15.75 2.48 -18.32
C SER A 582 16.61 3.15 -17.24
N LEU A 583 16.15 3.11 -15.99
CA LEU A 583 16.84 3.66 -14.83
C LEU A 583 17.56 2.52 -14.12
N ASP A 584 18.86 2.68 -13.94
CA ASP A 584 19.69 1.82 -13.10
C ASP A 584 19.88 2.55 -11.76
N LEU A 585 19.43 1.96 -10.64
CA LEU A 585 19.62 2.52 -9.30
C LEU A 585 20.47 1.58 -8.45
N TRP A 586 21.38 2.12 -7.65
CA TRP A 586 22.13 1.34 -6.66
C TRP A 586 21.32 1.20 -5.37
N LEU A 587 20.74 0.02 -5.16
CA LEU A 587 19.89 -0.30 -4.00
C LEU A 587 20.52 -1.44 -3.19
N PRO A 588 20.20 -1.59 -1.89
CA PRO A 588 20.74 -2.66 -1.06
C PRO A 588 20.47 -4.03 -1.67
N ILE A 589 21.48 -4.83 -1.98
CA ILE A 589 21.28 -6.24 -2.39
C ILE A 589 21.33 -7.18 -1.20
N ARG A 590 22.15 -6.83 -0.20
CA ARG A 590 22.32 -7.57 1.04
C ARG A 590 22.71 -6.61 2.17
N ALA A 591 22.25 -6.90 3.38
CA ALA A 591 22.77 -6.26 4.59
C ALA A 591 22.97 -7.27 5.71
N GLU A 592 24.11 -7.21 6.40
CA GLU A 592 24.36 -7.94 7.65
C GLU A 592 24.40 -7.00 8.84
N ILE A 593 23.76 -7.40 9.93
CA ILE A 593 23.61 -6.59 11.14
C ILE A 593 23.92 -7.45 12.35
N TYR A 594 24.86 -6.99 13.14
CA TYR A 594 25.25 -7.57 14.41
C TYR A 594 24.90 -6.56 15.49
N MET A 595 24.06 -6.92 16.45
CA MET A 595 23.63 -5.99 17.50
C MET A 595 23.71 -6.64 18.87
N GLN A 596 24.32 -5.91 19.81
CA GLN A 596 24.35 -6.26 21.22
C GLN A 596 23.50 -5.28 22.02
N THR A 597 22.46 -5.81 22.65
CA THR A 597 21.66 -5.08 23.63
C THR A 597 21.82 -5.70 25.02
N LYS A 598 21.14 -5.14 26.03
CA LYS A 598 21.22 -5.66 27.40
C LYS A 598 20.73 -7.12 27.47
N GLY A 599 21.67 -8.06 27.62
CA GLY A 599 21.41 -9.48 27.79
C GLY A 599 21.07 -10.25 26.50
N HIS A 600 21.17 -9.60 25.33
CA HIS A 600 20.85 -10.22 24.04
C HIS A 600 21.88 -9.82 22.99
N ARG A 601 22.26 -10.79 22.15
CA ARG A 601 23.03 -10.57 20.93
C ARG A 601 22.26 -11.15 19.77
N ILE A 602 22.29 -10.47 18.64
CA ILE A 602 21.61 -10.94 17.44
C ILE A 602 22.51 -10.76 16.23
N HIS A 603 22.39 -11.69 15.31
CA HIS A 603 22.89 -11.55 13.94
C HIS A 603 21.68 -11.59 12.99
N ARG A 604 21.66 -10.69 12.01
CA ARG A 604 20.63 -10.63 10.98
C ARG A 604 21.25 -10.45 9.62
N ARG A 605 20.82 -11.28 8.66
CA ARG A 605 21.05 -11.06 7.24
C ARG A 605 19.74 -10.69 6.56
N HIS A 606 19.78 -9.60 5.81
CA HIS A 606 18.73 -9.15 4.91
C HIS A 606 19.20 -9.42 3.48
N ASP A 607 18.40 -10.13 2.69
CA ASP A 607 18.61 -10.30 1.24
C ASP A 607 17.42 -9.68 0.51
N PHE A 608 17.67 -8.78 -0.45
CA PHE A 608 16.64 -8.05 -1.18
C PHE A 608 16.61 -8.48 -2.66
N ASN A 609 15.43 -8.88 -3.15
CA ASN A 609 15.26 -9.39 -4.51
C ASN A 609 13.97 -8.85 -5.16
N LYS A 610 13.82 -9.04 -6.48
CA LYS A 610 12.60 -8.70 -7.24
C LYS A 610 12.13 -7.25 -7.05
N TYR A 611 13.06 -6.32 -7.23
CA TYR A 611 12.78 -4.90 -7.13
C TYR A 611 11.75 -4.43 -8.17
N LEU A 612 10.84 -3.55 -7.74
CA LEU A 612 9.87 -2.84 -8.59
C LEU A 612 9.84 -1.36 -8.23
N LEU A 613 9.96 -0.49 -9.24
CA LEU A 613 9.94 0.97 -9.11
C LEU A 613 8.54 1.51 -9.31
N PHE A 614 8.13 2.44 -8.46
CA PHE A 614 6.88 3.17 -8.57
C PHE A 614 7.22 4.65 -8.79
N SER A 615 7.28 5.09 -10.05
CA SER A 615 7.52 6.49 -10.40
C SER A 615 6.22 7.22 -10.71
N ILE A 616 6.06 8.43 -10.19
CA ILE A 616 5.05 9.38 -10.69
C ILE A 616 5.66 10.07 -11.91
N GLU A 617 5.02 9.97 -13.08
CA GLU A 617 5.44 10.75 -14.26
C GLU A 617 5.21 12.25 -13.99
N HIS A 618 6.28 13.03 -13.80
CA HIS A 618 6.21 14.50 -13.85
C HIS A 618 6.29 14.96 -15.31
N ASN A 619 5.16 14.95 -16.01
CA ASN A 619 5.00 15.71 -17.25
C ASN A 619 4.47 17.11 -16.92
N GLU A 620 5.37 18.01 -16.51
CA GLU A 620 5.14 19.45 -16.61
C GLU A 620 6.29 20.07 -17.42
N THR A 621 6.04 20.28 -18.70
CA THR A 621 6.83 21.21 -19.51
C THR A 621 6.54 22.63 -19.01
N ILE A 622 7.43 23.15 -18.16
CA ILE A 622 7.47 24.58 -17.83
C ILE A 622 7.85 25.33 -19.11
N SER A 623 6.86 25.91 -19.78
CA SER A 623 7.11 26.89 -20.84
C SER A 623 7.66 28.17 -20.21
N ASN A 624 8.81 28.66 -20.71
CA ASN A 624 9.41 29.93 -20.28
C ASN A 624 8.39 31.08 -20.32
N PRO A 625 8.46 32.04 -19.37
CA PRO A 625 7.59 33.21 -19.37
C PRO A 625 7.79 34.03 -20.64
N LYS A 626 6.68 34.46 -21.25
CA LYS A 626 6.70 35.35 -22.42
C LYS A 626 7.40 36.65 -22.04
N GLU A 627 8.46 37.00 -22.77
CA GLU A 627 9.10 38.31 -22.66
C GLU A 627 8.07 39.42 -22.90
N HIS A 628 8.01 40.37 -21.97
CA HIS A 628 7.24 41.60 -22.15
C HIS A 628 7.89 42.44 -23.26
N PRO A 629 7.10 43.02 -24.20
CA PRO A 629 7.64 43.94 -25.17
C PRO A 629 8.17 45.19 -24.43
N LYS A 630 9.43 45.55 -24.69
CA LYS A 630 10.04 46.80 -24.22
C LYS A 630 9.33 48.01 -24.84
N PRO A 631 9.34 49.15 -24.14
CA PRO A 631 8.35 50.23 -24.25
C PRO A 631 8.28 50.94 -25.60
#